data_AF-A0A3R6P3Y8-F1
#
_entry.id   AF-A0A3R6P3Y8-F1
#
_cell.length_a   1.000
_cell.length_b   1.000
_cell.length_c   1.000
_cell.angle_alpha   90.00
_cell.angle_beta   90.00
_cell.angle_gamma   90.00
#
_symmetry.space_group_name_H-M   'P 1'
#
loop_
_entity.id
_entity.type
_entity.pdbx_description
1 polymer ?
#
loop_
_entity_poly.entity_id
_entity_poly.type
_entity_poly.pdbx_seq_one_letter_code
_entity_poly.pdbx_strand_id
1 'polypeptide(L)'
;MDLINYVEVLLFCYLTGNADMHLKNFSLYKKIKETTLTPAYDLLSTKLVIPEDTEELALTLNGKKRKLKRSDFDNLLKTMKVEDKVIENTYNKFRKVVPLWYDFIDISFLLNQMKIDYKALIEHRSSILNK
;
A
#
# COMPACT_ATOMS: atom_id res chain seq x y z
N MET A 1 10.52 -12.39 8.56
CA MET A 1 10.88 -11.57 7.39
C MET A 1 9.66 -11.32 6.51
N ASP A 2 8.81 -12.34 6.31
CA ASP A 2 7.59 -12.24 5.48
C ASP A 2 6.54 -11.24 5.96
N LEU A 3 6.40 -11.06 7.28
CA LEU A 3 5.41 -10.11 7.83
C LEU A 3 5.74 -8.66 7.49
N ILE A 4 7.01 -8.27 7.49
CA ILE A 4 7.41 -6.89 7.12
C ILE A 4 7.13 -6.66 5.64
N ASN A 5 7.44 -7.63 4.78
CA ASN A 5 7.16 -7.55 3.34
C ASN A 5 5.65 -7.40 3.07
N TYR A 6 4.81 -8.15 3.79
CA TYR A 6 3.35 -8.02 3.70
C TYR A 6 2.88 -6.59 4.03
N VAL A 7 3.43 -6.00 5.10
CA VAL A 7 3.07 -4.66 5.55
C VAL A 7 3.52 -3.60 4.57
N GLU A 8 4.71 -3.74 4.00
CA GLU A 8 5.20 -2.85 2.95
C GLU A 8 4.31 -2.90 1.72
N VAL A 9 3.90 -4.09 1.28
CA VAL A 9 2.98 -4.25 0.14
C VAL A 9 1.60 -3.65 0.45
N LEU A 10 1.07 -3.87 1.66
CA LEU A 10 -0.20 -3.29 2.10
C LEU A 10 -0.16 -1.76 2.07
N LEU A 11 0.90 -1.15 2.61
CA LEU A 11 1.09 0.31 2.59
C LEU A 11 1.28 0.83 1.16
N PHE A 12 2.03 0.12 0.33
CA PHE A 12 2.21 0.46 -1.07
C PHE A 12 0.86 0.51 -1.80
N CYS A 13 0.04 -0.54 -1.68
CA CYS A 13 -1.25 -0.62 -2.35
C CYS A 13 -2.21 0.45 -1.85
N TYR A 14 -2.23 0.71 -0.55
CA TYR A 14 -2.99 1.84 -0.01
C TYR A 14 -2.50 3.15 -0.61
N LEU A 15 -1.22 3.50 -0.52
CA LEU A 15 -0.72 4.80 -0.96
C LEU A 15 -0.93 5.04 -2.47
N THR A 16 -0.78 4.00 -3.28
CA THR A 16 -0.90 4.08 -4.75
C THR A 16 -2.34 3.95 -5.27
N GLY A 17 -3.32 3.69 -4.40
CA GLY A 17 -4.70 3.51 -4.84
C GLY A 17 -4.97 2.19 -5.56
N ASN A 18 -4.15 1.17 -5.32
CA ASN A 18 -4.44 -0.18 -5.81
C ASN A 18 -5.56 -0.79 -4.96
N ALA A 19 -6.79 -0.66 -5.46
CA ALA A 19 -7.98 -1.19 -4.80
C ALA A 19 -8.22 -2.68 -5.12
N ASP A 20 -7.42 -3.32 -5.99
CA ASP A 20 -7.62 -4.72 -6.42
C ASP A 20 -6.65 -5.72 -5.77
N MET A 21 -6.28 -5.48 -4.51
CA MET A 21 -5.46 -6.43 -3.76
C MET A 21 -6.31 -7.53 -3.10
N HIS A 22 -6.87 -8.43 -3.90
CA HIS A 22 -7.53 -9.65 -3.41
C HIS A 22 -6.50 -10.65 -2.84
N LEU A 23 -6.89 -11.44 -1.84
CA LEU A 23 -6.03 -12.43 -1.13
C LEU A 23 -5.32 -13.44 -2.06
N LYS A 24 -5.69 -13.50 -3.35
CA LYS A 24 -5.05 -14.30 -4.40
C LYS A 24 -3.70 -13.75 -4.89
N ASN A 25 -3.35 -12.50 -4.58
CA ASN A 25 -2.06 -11.89 -4.98
C ASN A 25 -0.90 -12.22 -4.02
N PHE A 26 -1.17 -12.99 -2.96
CA PHE A 26 -0.13 -13.54 -2.08
C PHE A 26 0.03 -15.04 -2.37
N SER A 27 0.98 -15.39 -3.23
CA SER A 27 1.36 -16.79 -3.43
C SER A 27 2.47 -17.17 -2.45
N LEU A 28 2.27 -18.25 -1.69
CA LEU A 28 3.29 -18.85 -0.82
C LEU A 28 4.09 -19.86 -1.64
N TYR A 29 5.38 -19.61 -1.80
CA TYR A 29 6.29 -20.58 -2.41
C TYR A 29 6.83 -21.50 -1.31
N LYS A 30 6.52 -22.80 -1.40
CA LYS A 30 7.01 -23.80 -0.47
C LYS A 30 8.29 -24.44 -1.03
N LYS A 31 9.44 -24.05 -0.49
CA LYS A 31 10.69 -24.80 -0.64
C LYS A 31 10.71 -25.92 0.41
N ILE A 32 11.46 -26.99 0.17
CA ILE A 32 11.48 -28.25 0.95
C ILE A 32 11.63 -28.05 2.48
N LYS A 33 12.09 -26.89 2.97
CA LYS A 33 12.19 -26.55 4.40
C LYS A 33 11.66 -25.16 4.81
N GLU A 34 11.20 -24.31 3.89
CA GLU A 34 10.80 -22.93 4.19
C GLU A 34 9.61 -22.49 3.32
N THR A 35 8.69 -21.71 3.91
CA THR A 35 7.57 -21.10 3.20
C THR A 35 7.88 -19.61 3.06
N THR A 36 8.07 -19.14 1.82
CA THR A 36 8.46 -17.74 1.55
C THR A 36 7.38 -17.08 0.70
N LEU A 37 7.09 -15.80 0.95
CA LEU A 37 6.23 -15.02 0.05
C LEU A 37 6.89 -14.85 -1.32
N THR A 38 6.13 -15.08 -2.39
CA THR A 38 6.54 -14.71 -3.75
C THR A 38 6.58 -13.19 -3.92
N PRO A 39 7.36 -12.66 -4.88
CA PRO A 39 7.33 -11.23 -5.22
C PRO A 39 5.89 -10.76 -5.48
N ALA A 40 5.57 -9.51 -5.15
CA ALA A 40 4.24 -8.97 -5.42
C ALA A 40 4.04 -8.76 -6.93
N TYR A 41 2.90 -9.21 -7.46
CA TYR A 41 2.46 -9.01 -8.83
C TYR A 41 1.11 -8.27 -8.81
N ASP A 42 0.73 -7.61 -9.91
CA ASP A 42 -0.55 -6.91 -10.08
C ASP A 42 -0.73 -5.60 -9.27
N LEU A 43 0.24 -4.70 -9.43
CA LEU A 43 0.24 -3.37 -8.82
C LEU A 43 -0.34 -2.33 -9.80
N LEU A 44 -1.66 -2.32 -9.98
CA LEU A 44 -2.36 -1.37 -10.84
C LEU A 44 -3.10 -0.32 -10.00
N SER A 45 -2.95 0.96 -10.32
CA SER A 45 -3.74 2.03 -9.69
C SER A 45 -5.15 2.04 -10.30
N THR A 46 -6.00 1.13 -9.84
CA THR A 46 -7.37 0.97 -10.35
C THR A 46 -8.23 2.22 -10.14
N LYS A 47 -7.97 2.98 -9.06
CA LYS A 47 -8.68 4.24 -8.77
C LYS A 47 -8.44 5.34 -9.80
N LEU A 48 -7.31 5.29 -10.51
CA LEU A 48 -6.98 6.29 -11.53
C LEU A 48 -7.70 6.06 -12.86
N VAL A 49 -8.13 4.82 -13.10
CA VAL A 49 -8.82 4.39 -14.32
C VAL A 49 -10.33 4.32 -14.12
N ILE A 50 -10.79 4.07 -12.88
CA ILE A 50 -12.22 3.94 -12.52
C ILE A 50 -12.53 4.95 -11.39
N PRO A 51 -12.73 6.24 -11.70
CA PRO A 51 -13.01 7.28 -10.69
C PRO A 51 -14.36 7.10 -9.98
N GLU A 52 -15.26 6.30 -10.54
CA GLU A 52 -16.55 5.92 -9.94
C GLU A 52 -16.40 4.90 -8.80
N ASP A 53 -15.26 4.19 -8.74
CA ASP A 53 -14.98 3.28 -7.64
C ASP A 53 -14.61 4.08 -6.38
N THR A 54 -15.48 3.92 -5.40
CA THR A 54 -15.40 4.65 -4.14
C THR A 54 -14.73 3.80 -3.05
N GLU A 55 -14.30 2.57 -3.34
CA GLU A 55 -13.51 1.74 -2.41
C GLU A 55 -12.03 2.22 -2.31
N GLU A 56 -11.47 2.25 -1.09
CA GLU A 56 -10.06 2.67 -0.88
C GLU A 56 -9.08 1.48 -0.89
N LEU A 57 -9.57 0.26 -0.59
CA LEU A 57 -8.86 -1.03 -0.60
C LEU A 57 -9.85 -2.19 -0.83
N ALA A 58 -9.39 -3.28 -1.48
CA ALA A 58 -10.11 -4.55 -1.60
C ALA A 58 -10.27 -5.30 -0.28
N LEU A 59 -9.28 -5.21 0.62
CA LEU A 59 -9.29 -5.88 1.92
C LEU A 59 -9.84 -4.95 3.00
N THR A 60 -10.74 -5.48 3.83
CA THR A 60 -11.28 -4.79 5.00
C THR A 60 -10.22 -4.65 6.09
N LEU A 61 -9.77 -3.43 6.33
CA LEU A 61 -8.96 -3.08 7.51
C LEU A 61 -9.90 -2.72 8.65
N ASN A 62 -9.90 -3.52 9.72
CA ASN A 62 -10.80 -3.36 10.88
C ASN A 62 -12.30 -3.22 10.50
N GLY A 63 -12.75 -3.96 9.48
CA GLY A 63 -14.14 -3.90 9.00
C GLY A 63 -14.50 -2.62 8.21
N LYS A 64 -13.51 -1.77 7.89
CA LYS A 64 -13.71 -0.57 7.07
C LYS A 64 -12.98 -0.72 5.73
N LYS A 65 -13.63 -0.21 4.68
CA LYS A 65 -13.07 -0.10 3.32
C LYS A 65 -12.82 1.35 2.88
N ARG A 66 -13.08 2.31 3.77
CA ARG A 66 -13.04 3.76 3.52
C ARG A 66 -12.63 4.52 4.77
N LYS A 67 -12.06 5.73 4.59
CA LYS A 67 -11.61 6.63 5.67
C LYS A 67 -10.61 5.95 6.59
N LEU A 68 -9.72 5.15 6.01
CA LEU A 68 -8.69 4.43 6.76
C LEU A 68 -7.74 5.43 7.40
N LYS A 69 -7.55 5.29 8.70
CA LYS A 69 -6.62 6.13 9.47
C LYS A 69 -5.37 5.32 9.79
N ARG A 70 -4.29 6.00 10.13
CA ARG A 70 -3.07 5.39 10.68
C ARG A 70 -3.38 4.39 11.80
N SER A 71 -4.32 4.72 12.70
CA SER A 71 -4.76 3.83 13.79
C SER A 71 -5.30 2.49 13.30
N ASP A 72 -5.92 2.43 12.12
CA ASP A 72 -6.44 1.18 11.57
C ASP A 72 -5.30 0.26 11.14
N PHE A 73 -4.25 0.82 10.53
CA PHE A 73 -3.01 0.11 10.20
C PHE A 73 -2.28 -0.32 11.47
N ASP A 74 -2.07 0.59 12.42
CA ASP A 74 -1.38 0.28 13.68
C ASP A 74 -2.08 -0.85 14.43
N ASN A 75 -3.42 -0.86 14.47
CA ASN A 75 -4.21 -1.94 15.09
C ASN A 75 -4.05 -3.29 14.37
N LEU A 76 -4.06 -3.30 13.03
CA LEU A 76 -3.80 -4.52 12.25
C LEU A 76 -2.41 -5.08 12.57
N LEU A 77 -1.39 -4.21 12.54
CA LEU A 77 0.01 -4.57 12.76
C LEU A 77 0.25 -5.09 14.18
N LYS A 78 -0.39 -4.46 15.18
CA LYS A 78 -0.37 -4.93 16.57
C LYS A 78 -1.06 -6.28 16.73
N THR A 79 -2.18 -6.51 16.04
CA THR A 79 -2.86 -7.82 16.03
C THR A 79 -1.95 -8.90 15.42
N MET A 80 -1.13 -8.53 14.43
CA MET A 80 -0.09 -9.39 13.84
C MET A 80 1.19 -9.50 14.69
N LYS A 81 1.21 -8.93 15.90
CA LYS A 81 2.35 -8.92 16.83
C LYS A 81 3.62 -8.26 16.27
N VAL A 82 3.46 -7.24 15.42
CA VAL A 82 4.57 -6.40 14.96
C VAL A 82 4.96 -5.41 16.05
N GLU A 83 6.25 -5.27 16.35
CA GLU A 83 6.75 -4.29 17.31
C GLU A 83 6.58 -2.85 16.81
N ASP A 84 6.23 -1.91 17.70
CA ASP A 84 6.02 -0.49 17.36
C ASP A 84 7.24 0.13 16.65
N LYS A 85 8.46 -0.30 17.02
CA LYS A 85 9.70 0.15 16.37
C LYS A 85 9.76 -0.25 14.90
N VAL A 86 9.31 -1.46 14.57
CA VAL A 86 9.26 -1.96 13.19
C VAL A 86 8.21 -1.22 12.40
N ILE A 87 7.02 -0.97 12.99
CA ILE A 87 5.95 -0.18 12.37
C ILE A 87 6.44 1.22 11.98
N GLU A 88 7.07 1.94 12.93
CA GLU A 88 7.57 3.29 12.68
C GLU A 88 8.73 3.31 11.66
N ASN A 89 9.61 2.31 11.69
CA ASN A 89 10.65 2.15 10.67
C ASN A 89 10.06 2.00 9.27
N THR A 90 8.99 1.21 9.13
CA THR A 90 8.30 1.05 7.85
C THR A 90 7.68 2.37 7.39
N TYR A 91 6.99 3.11 8.25
CA TYR A 91 6.46 4.43 7.88
C TYR A 91 7.56 5.40 7.46
N ASN A 92 8.68 5.43 8.18
CA ASN A 92 9.83 6.26 7.82
C ASN A 92 10.44 5.89 6.47
N LYS A 93 10.45 4.60 6.11
CA LYS A 93 10.88 4.13 4.78
C LYS A 93 9.97 4.72 3.70
N PHE A 94 8.65 4.64 3.86
CA PHE A 94 7.71 5.22 2.88
C PHE A 94 7.79 6.74 2.80
N ARG A 95 7.98 7.46 3.91
CA ARG A 95 8.19 8.93 3.89
C ARG A 95 9.37 9.34 3.01
N LYS A 96 10.43 8.54 2.96
CA LYS A 96 11.61 8.80 2.12
C LYS A 96 11.39 8.42 0.65
N VAL A 97 10.56 7.43 0.39
CA VAL A 97 10.38 6.85 -0.95
C VAL A 97 9.25 7.54 -1.72
N VAL A 98 8.21 8.06 -1.05
CA VAL A 98 7.09 8.77 -1.68
C VAL A 98 7.54 9.95 -2.57
N PRO A 99 8.50 10.81 -2.16
CA PRO A 99 9.00 11.86 -3.04
C PRO A 99 9.60 11.32 -4.35
N LEU A 100 10.32 10.19 -4.29
CA LEU A 100 10.90 9.56 -5.48
C LEU A 100 9.81 9.04 -6.42
N TRP A 101 8.65 8.62 -5.89
CA TRP A 101 7.52 8.21 -6.74
C TRP A 101 6.98 9.36 -7.57
N TYR A 102 7.01 10.60 -7.07
CA TYR A 102 6.59 11.76 -7.84
C TYR A 102 7.48 11.99 -9.06
N ASP A 103 8.79 11.81 -8.90
CA ASP A 103 9.75 11.88 -10.01
C ASP A 103 9.48 10.79 -11.05
N PHE A 104 9.19 9.56 -10.60
CA PHE A 104 8.80 8.45 -11.50
C PHE A 104 7.49 8.71 -12.24
N ILE A 105 6.50 9.32 -11.58
CA ILE A 105 5.23 9.67 -12.21
C ILE A 105 5.43 10.72 -13.30
N ASP A 106 6.31 11.71 -13.09
CA ASP A 106 6.58 12.76 -14.07
C ASP A 106 7.18 12.22 -15.37
N ILE A 107 8.08 11.25 -15.28
CA ILE A 107 8.70 10.62 -16.45
C ILE A 107 7.85 9.50 -17.08
N SER A 108 6.68 9.18 -16.51
CA SER A 108 5.80 8.12 -17.02
C SER A 108 5.05 8.53 -18.30
N PHE A 109 4.52 7.53 -19.00
CA PHE A 109 3.67 7.69 -20.19
C PHE A 109 2.22 8.11 -19.89
N LEU A 110 1.90 8.43 -18.63
CA LEU A 110 0.58 8.89 -18.24
C LEU A 110 0.26 10.25 -18.88
N LEU A 111 -1.03 10.49 -19.14
CA LEU A 111 -1.50 11.81 -19.54
C LEU A 111 -1.24 12.82 -18.42
N ASN A 112 -1.00 14.10 -18.76
CA ASN A 112 -0.67 15.13 -17.78
C ASN A 112 -1.73 15.25 -16.67
N GLN A 113 -3.02 15.14 -17.02
CA GLN A 113 -4.10 15.14 -16.04
C GLN A 113 -4.00 13.94 -15.09
N MET A 114 -3.75 12.73 -15.62
CA MET A 114 -3.58 11.52 -14.82
C MET A 114 -2.38 11.60 -13.87
N LYS A 115 -1.29 12.26 -14.29
CA LYS A 115 -0.12 12.50 -13.41
C LYS A 115 -0.48 13.38 -12.22
N ILE A 116 -1.22 14.46 -12.46
CA ILE A 116 -1.70 15.37 -11.41
C ILE A 116 -2.61 14.61 -10.44
N ASP A 117 -3.59 13.88 -10.98
CA ASP A 117 -4.54 13.11 -10.17
C ASP A 117 -3.84 12.02 -9.36
N TYR A 118 -2.81 11.37 -9.91
CA TYR A 118 -2.04 10.36 -9.20
C TYR A 118 -1.27 10.93 -8.00
N LYS A 119 -0.59 12.05 -8.23
CA LYS A 119 0.18 12.74 -7.19
C LYS A 119 -0.72 13.21 -6.07
N ALA A 120 -1.86 13.81 -6.40
CA ALA A 120 -2.86 14.25 -5.42
C ALA A 120 -3.42 13.08 -4.60
N LEU A 121 -3.66 11.92 -5.22
CA LEU A 121 -4.09 10.71 -4.53
C LEU A 121 -3.04 10.22 -3.52
N ILE A 122 -1.79 10.09 -3.95
CA ILE A 122 -0.68 9.66 -3.10
C ILE A 122 -0.48 10.65 -1.96
N GLU A 123 -0.49 11.95 -2.24
CA GLU A 123 -0.36 13.01 -1.24
C GLU A 123 -1.45 12.90 -0.17
N HIS A 124 -2.72 12.83 -0.57
CA HIS A 124 -3.83 12.66 0.36
C HIS A 124 -3.67 11.42 1.25
N ARG A 125 -3.30 10.28 0.65
CA ARG A 125 -3.13 9.02 1.39
C ARG A 125 -1.85 8.98 2.23
N SER A 126 -0.80 9.70 1.85
CA SER A 126 0.46 9.77 2.62
C SER A 126 0.29 10.39 4.00
N SER A 127 -0.84 11.06 4.27
CA SER A 127 -1.21 11.57 5.59
C SER A 127 -1.15 10.51 6.70
N ILE A 128 -1.40 9.23 6.40
CA ILE A 128 -1.29 8.14 7.38
C ILE A 128 0.15 7.89 7.87
N LEU A 129 1.15 8.35 7.11
CA LEU A 129 2.56 8.16 7.45
C LEU A 129 3.03 9.18 8.50
N ASN A 130 2.31 10.29 8.66
CA ASN A 130 2.63 11.36 9.58
C ASN A 130 2.15 11.00 11.01
N LYS A 131 2.81 11.57 12.03
CA LYS A 131 2.43 11.41 13.44
C LYS A 131 1.33 12.38 13.83
#